data_AF-A0A315BRR9-F1
#
_entry.id   AF-A0A315BRR9-F1
#
_cell.length_a   1.000
_cell.length_b   1.000
_cell.length_c   1.000
_cell.angle_alpha   90.00
_cell.angle_beta   90.00
_cell.angle_gamma   90.00
#
_symmetry.space_group_name_H-M   'P 1'
#
loop_
_entity.id
_entity.type
_entity.pdbx_description
1 polymer ?
#
loop_
_entity_poly.entity_id
_entity_poly.type
_entity_poly.pdbx_seq_one_letter_code
_entity_poly.pdbx_strand_id
1 'polypeptide(L)'
;MSHIKFKKKKLSMLVLAAIAASLAACGGGGGGSGPLAAANTLTGVAVDGYIQGATVFLDINRNGLADAGEPSTTTDLNGRYALDYSSVTGSVSGLPIVVTGGVDSDTGFAFAGKLSAPVESVSQAQVVTPMTTLVDAMVAQGLAADVPTAKQKVASALGLTVDQLAADPVAAIANNPGIYTTAVALQRSIQMLASANARTGEASHESQERVVRALATAIRSQTSAVDVSQLVATLPLQSSAAAQELASALSNSVRTGVNSGGHDGAKAALKAMDEVRTRMESDHDYSLARAANKIDSERGKSTSRPYYQLTQNSSSTTAVNTIRNISGTAGTTRTQPTNTAGRLLASNCFQCHGTGGVGGFDSIRGKEASEVREYLSQSANSSIMAAHAQGYTTAQLNAIISYLQQ
;
A
#
# COMPACT_ATOMS: atom_id res chain seq x y z
N MET A 1 35.44 80.33 -23.45
CA MET A 1 36.06 79.08 -22.95
C MET A 1 35.11 77.94 -23.34
N SER A 2 35.37 77.09 -24.33
CA SER A 2 36.57 76.25 -24.58
C SER A 2 36.81 75.27 -23.41
N HIS A 3 36.93 73.94 -23.54
CA HIS A 3 36.80 72.97 -24.67
C HIS A 3 36.81 71.53 -24.04
N ILE A 4 36.51 70.38 -24.68
CA ILE A 4 36.18 70.01 -26.07
C ILE A 4 35.22 68.77 -26.10
N LYS A 5 35.00 68.11 -27.26
CA LYS A 5 34.24 66.83 -27.42
C LYS A 5 35.23 65.66 -27.61
N PHE A 6 34.78 64.40 -27.69
CA PHE A 6 35.04 63.61 -28.92
C PHE A 6 34.11 62.39 -29.07
N LYS A 7 33.55 62.23 -30.27
CA LYS A 7 32.95 60.98 -30.78
C LYS A 7 34.00 60.25 -31.62
N LYS A 8 33.94 58.93 -31.70
CA LYS A 8 34.35 58.18 -32.91
C LYS A 8 33.23 57.24 -33.35
N LYS A 9 33.21 56.92 -34.65
CA LYS A 9 32.07 56.37 -35.38
C LYS A 9 32.58 55.39 -36.46
N LYS A 10 31.84 54.31 -36.70
CA LYS A 10 31.80 53.45 -37.92
C LYS A 10 33.05 52.65 -38.38
N LEU A 11 32.86 51.34 -38.51
CA LEU A 11 33.08 50.47 -39.70
C LEU A 11 32.37 49.12 -39.38
N SER A 12 31.45 48.48 -40.12
CA SER A 12 31.16 48.26 -41.56
C SER A 12 31.76 46.96 -42.14
N MET A 13 30.95 46.24 -42.95
CA MET A 13 31.18 45.03 -43.79
C MET A 13 30.90 43.60 -43.24
N LEU A 14 29.73 43.08 -43.68
CA LEU A 14 29.50 41.93 -44.58
C LEU A 14 30.20 40.55 -44.43
N VAL A 15 29.32 39.52 -44.47
CA VAL A 15 29.35 38.28 -45.30
C VAL A 15 29.84 36.93 -44.72
N LEU A 16 29.06 35.91 -45.13
CA LEU A 16 29.11 34.44 -44.97
C LEU A 16 30.48 33.78 -44.77
N ALA A 17 30.49 32.74 -43.92
CA ALA A 17 30.78 31.37 -44.35
C ALA A 17 30.18 30.34 -43.37
N ALA A 18 29.60 29.26 -43.89
CA ALA A 18 29.20 28.11 -43.08
C ALA A 18 30.34 27.08 -43.05
N ILE A 19 30.71 26.60 -41.85
CA ILE A 19 31.51 25.38 -41.68
C ILE A 19 30.87 24.57 -40.56
N ALA A 20 30.43 23.36 -40.88
CA ALA A 20 30.04 22.36 -39.89
C ALA A 20 31.26 21.58 -39.43
N ALA A 21 31.51 21.53 -38.13
CA ALA A 21 32.39 20.55 -37.50
C ALA A 21 31.94 20.32 -36.05
N SER A 22 31.69 19.06 -35.71
CA SER A 22 31.32 18.61 -34.37
C SER A 22 32.45 18.79 -33.37
N LEU A 23 32.20 19.52 -32.26
CA LEU A 23 32.99 19.37 -31.04
C LEU A 23 32.12 18.73 -29.95
N ALA A 24 32.70 17.73 -29.27
CA ALA A 24 32.03 16.96 -28.24
C ALA A 24 31.70 17.81 -27.01
N ALA A 25 30.55 17.53 -26.38
CA ALA A 25 30.22 18.08 -25.07
C ALA A 25 31.14 17.48 -24.00
N CYS A 26 32.06 18.30 -23.48
CA CYS A 26 32.86 18.00 -22.30
C CYS A 26 32.67 19.14 -21.28
N GLY A 27 32.50 18.78 -20.00
CA GLY A 27 32.03 19.65 -18.92
C GLY A 27 30.74 19.08 -18.34
N GLY A 28 30.70 18.36 -17.22
CA GLY A 28 31.63 18.37 -16.08
C GLY A 28 31.08 19.32 -15.00
N GLY A 29 30.98 18.94 -13.72
CA GLY A 29 31.27 17.66 -13.08
C GLY A 29 30.66 17.65 -11.68
N GLY A 30 30.68 16.51 -10.98
CA GLY A 30 30.02 16.39 -9.69
C GLY A 30 29.96 14.96 -9.20
N GLY A 31 31.13 14.36 -8.97
CA GLY A 31 31.25 13.03 -8.36
C GLY A 31 30.87 13.07 -6.87
N GLY A 32 29.59 13.24 -6.59
CA GLY A 32 29.02 12.88 -5.30
C GLY A 32 28.96 11.36 -5.23
N SER A 33 29.88 10.76 -4.48
CA SER A 33 29.73 9.38 -4.05
C SER A 33 28.51 9.28 -3.12
N GLY A 34 27.33 9.14 -3.72
CA GLY A 34 26.23 8.48 -3.03
C GLY A 34 26.74 7.13 -2.52
N PRO A 35 26.25 6.63 -1.37
CA PRO A 35 26.71 5.36 -0.85
C PRO A 35 26.52 4.32 -1.96
N LEU A 36 27.64 3.69 -2.37
CA LEU A 36 27.59 2.51 -3.21
C LEU A 36 26.59 1.57 -2.54
N ALA A 37 25.57 1.14 -3.28
CA ALA A 37 24.64 0.13 -2.76
C ALA A 37 25.50 -1.02 -2.25
N ALA A 38 25.46 -1.28 -0.94
CA ALA A 38 26.32 -2.30 -0.36
C ALA A 38 26.00 -3.63 -1.05
N ALA A 39 27.01 -4.50 -1.22
CA ALA A 39 26.90 -5.74 -1.99
C ALA A 39 25.79 -6.70 -1.48
N ASN A 40 25.17 -6.36 -0.35
CA ASN A 40 24.14 -7.09 0.35
C ASN A 40 22.93 -6.21 0.72
N THR A 41 22.57 -5.18 -0.06
CA THR A 41 21.36 -4.38 0.17
C THR A 41 20.33 -4.55 -0.95
N LEU A 42 19.15 -5.08 -0.61
CA LEU A 42 17.97 -5.03 -1.46
C LEU A 42 17.28 -3.67 -1.27
N THR A 43 17.01 -2.96 -2.35
CA THR A 43 16.24 -1.70 -2.32
C THR A 43 14.91 -1.89 -3.01
N GLY A 44 13.93 -1.06 -2.66
CA GLY A 44 12.63 -1.12 -3.32
C GLY A 44 11.63 -0.10 -2.82
N VAL A 45 10.39 -0.27 -3.26
CA VAL A 45 9.23 0.54 -2.86
C VAL A 45 8.01 -0.36 -2.64
N ALA A 46 7.22 -0.06 -1.60
CA ALA A 46 5.94 -0.70 -1.31
C ALA A 46 4.78 0.21 -1.71
N VAL A 47 3.93 -0.26 -2.63
CA VAL A 47 2.88 0.58 -3.25
C VAL A 47 1.55 -0.17 -3.43
N ASP A 48 0.56 0.34 -2.73
CA ASP A 48 -0.88 0.28 -3.05
C ASP A 48 -1.34 1.74 -3.27
N GLY A 49 -1.37 2.55 -2.20
CA GLY A 49 -0.67 3.84 -2.17
C GLY A 49 0.73 3.68 -1.55
N TYR A 50 1.56 4.71 -1.42
CA TYR A 50 2.85 4.53 -0.74
C TYR A 50 2.65 4.10 0.72
N ILE A 51 3.15 2.92 1.10
CA ILE A 51 2.96 2.40 2.45
C ILE A 51 4.07 2.91 3.36
N GLN A 52 3.73 3.80 4.29
CA GLN A 52 4.69 4.49 5.17
C GLN A 52 4.85 3.74 6.50
N GLY A 53 6.10 3.54 6.96
CA GLY A 53 6.37 2.87 8.23
C GLY A 53 5.90 1.42 8.29
N ALA A 54 5.83 0.73 7.15
CA ALA A 54 5.60 -0.71 7.11
C ALA A 54 6.87 -1.46 7.46
N THR A 55 6.72 -2.65 8.05
CA THR A 55 7.81 -3.62 8.18
C THR A 55 8.02 -4.29 6.84
N VAL A 56 9.27 -4.36 6.38
CA VAL A 56 9.69 -5.07 5.18
C VAL A 56 10.69 -6.14 5.60
N PHE A 57 10.49 -7.39 5.16
CA PHE A 57 11.41 -8.49 5.47
C PHE A 57 11.59 -9.43 4.28
N LEU A 58 12.69 -10.18 4.30
CA LEU A 58 12.96 -11.26 3.35
C LEU A 58 12.49 -12.58 3.95
N ASP A 59 11.41 -13.12 3.40
CA ASP A 59 10.69 -14.32 3.86
C ASP A 59 11.44 -15.59 3.38
N ILE A 60 12.53 -15.92 4.06
CA ILE A 60 13.47 -16.99 3.70
C ILE A 60 12.77 -18.34 3.80
N ASN A 61 11.92 -18.54 4.81
CA ASN A 61 11.24 -19.81 5.04
C ASN A 61 9.88 -19.94 4.31
N ARG A 62 9.38 -18.84 3.73
CA ARG A 62 8.12 -18.74 2.97
C ARG A 62 6.84 -18.94 3.80
N ASN A 63 6.87 -18.67 5.11
CA ASN A 63 5.69 -18.70 5.97
C ASN A 63 4.94 -17.36 6.01
N GLY A 64 5.53 -16.27 5.52
CA GLY A 64 4.90 -14.97 5.46
C GLY A 64 4.88 -14.16 6.76
N LEU A 65 5.63 -14.56 7.77
CA LEU A 65 5.82 -13.90 9.05
C LEU A 65 7.27 -13.42 9.19
N ALA A 66 7.49 -12.29 9.87
CA ALA A 66 8.85 -11.79 10.10
C ALA A 66 9.50 -12.58 11.25
N ASP A 67 10.23 -13.64 10.90
CA ASP A 67 10.81 -14.57 11.88
C ASP A 67 12.18 -14.14 12.43
N ALA A 68 12.53 -14.71 13.58
CA ALA A 68 13.85 -14.51 14.19
C ALA A 68 14.97 -15.05 13.28
N GLY A 69 15.83 -14.15 12.80
CA GLY A 69 16.93 -14.45 11.87
C GLY A 69 16.64 -14.03 10.42
N GLU A 70 15.41 -13.64 10.11
CA GLU A 70 15.09 -13.05 8.81
C GLU A 70 15.47 -11.56 8.77
N PRO A 71 16.15 -11.09 7.70
CA PRO A 71 16.45 -9.67 7.55
C PRO A 71 15.16 -8.85 7.49
N SER A 72 15.12 -7.76 8.25
CA SER A 72 14.01 -6.80 8.22
C SER A 72 14.46 -5.34 8.27
N THR A 73 13.59 -4.45 7.79
CA THR A 73 13.75 -2.99 7.73
C THR A 73 12.37 -2.32 7.75
N THR A 74 12.31 -0.99 7.65
CA THR A 74 11.04 -0.24 7.57
C THR A 74 10.98 0.69 6.36
N THR A 75 9.78 0.95 5.83
CA THR A 75 9.59 1.93 4.74
C THR A 75 9.59 3.39 5.19
N ASP A 76 10.07 4.28 4.32
CA ASP A 76 10.03 5.73 4.49
C ASP A 76 8.65 6.34 4.13
N LEU A 77 8.55 7.69 4.16
CA LEU A 77 7.33 8.43 3.81
C LEU A 77 6.88 8.25 2.34
N ASN A 78 7.74 7.72 1.48
CA ASN A 78 7.49 7.44 0.06
C ASN A 78 7.43 5.93 -0.20
N GLY A 79 7.23 5.11 0.84
CA GLY A 79 7.18 3.65 0.73
C GLY A 79 8.51 2.97 0.41
N ARG A 80 9.63 3.71 0.37
CA ARG A 80 10.94 3.21 -0.03
C ARG A 80 11.61 2.50 1.13
N TYR A 81 12.38 1.45 0.82
CA TYR A 81 13.18 0.73 1.81
C TYR A 81 14.56 0.36 1.29
N ALA A 82 15.47 0.15 2.25
CA ALA A 82 16.76 -0.50 2.05
C ALA A 82 16.89 -1.61 3.10
N LEU A 83 16.99 -2.85 2.62
CA LEU A 83 17.02 -4.07 3.40
C LEU A 83 18.42 -4.69 3.29
N ASP A 84 19.18 -4.65 4.37
CA ASP A 84 20.46 -5.34 4.48
C ASP A 84 20.22 -6.85 4.66
N TYR A 85 20.65 -7.65 3.69
CA TYR A 85 20.57 -9.12 3.71
C TYR A 85 21.94 -9.78 3.92
N SER A 86 22.94 -9.06 4.44
CA SER A 86 24.30 -9.58 4.67
C SER A 86 24.40 -10.81 5.57
N SER A 87 23.40 -11.04 6.42
CA SER A 87 23.26 -12.27 7.22
C SER A 87 22.84 -13.51 6.42
N VAL A 88 22.35 -13.36 5.18
CA VAL A 88 21.78 -14.45 4.38
C VAL A 88 22.84 -15.14 3.55
N THR A 89 23.03 -16.43 3.80
CA THR A 89 23.94 -17.28 3.02
C THR A 89 23.22 -17.88 1.81
N GLY A 90 23.65 -17.52 0.60
CA GLY A 90 23.16 -18.11 -0.65
C GLY A 90 22.51 -17.10 -1.60
N SER A 91 21.77 -17.59 -2.59
CA SER A 91 21.02 -16.72 -3.50
C SER A 91 19.72 -16.26 -2.85
N VAL A 92 19.49 -14.95 -2.84
CA VAL A 92 18.20 -14.36 -2.45
C VAL A 92 17.19 -14.27 -3.62
N SER A 93 17.62 -14.56 -4.86
CA SER A 93 16.75 -14.48 -6.03
C SER A 93 15.58 -15.48 -5.93
N GLY A 94 14.37 -15.00 -6.18
CA GLY A 94 13.12 -15.76 -6.08
C GLY A 94 12.59 -15.93 -4.65
N LEU A 95 13.28 -15.47 -3.60
CA LEU A 95 12.69 -15.37 -2.26
C LEU A 95 11.67 -14.21 -2.22
N PRO A 96 10.58 -14.29 -1.44
CA PRO A 96 9.64 -13.19 -1.31
C PRO A 96 10.24 -12.09 -0.43
N ILE A 97 10.16 -10.85 -0.88
CA ILE A 97 10.13 -9.69 0.01
C ILE A 97 8.68 -9.50 0.43
N VAL A 98 8.43 -9.44 1.74
CA VAL A 98 7.11 -9.22 2.31
C VAL A 98 7.03 -7.85 2.95
N VAL A 99 5.90 -7.17 2.79
CA VAL A 99 5.57 -5.89 3.41
C VAL A 99 4.27 -6.02 4.21
N THR A 100 4.29 -5.57 5.47
CA THR A 100 3.14 -5.63 6.38
C THR A 100 3.06 -4.41 7.30
N GLY A 101 1.85 -4.04 7.71
CA GLY A 101 1.59 -2.86 8.52
C GLY A 101 1.87 -1.55 7.80
N GLY A 102 2.15 -0.48 8.57
CA GLY A 102 2.31 0.87 8.04
C GLY A 102 0.98 1.59 7.76
N VAL A 103 1.07 2.71 7.04
CA VAL A 103 -0.07 3.59 6.67
C VAL A 103 -0.04 3.86 5.17
N ASP A 104 -1.17 3.68 4.50
CA ASP A 104 -1.35 4.03 3.09
C ASP A 104 -1.44 5.56 2.93
N SER A 105 -0.52 6.16 2.15
CA SER A 105 -0.43 7.61 1.92
C SER A 105 -1.60 8.22 1.15
N ASP A 106 -2.41 7.41 0.49
CA ASP A 106 -3.48 7.86 -0.40
C ASP A 106 -4.82 7.94 0.35
N THR A 107 -5.02 7.04 1.30
CA THR A 107 -6.23 6.97 2.12
C THR A 107 -6.05 7.53 3.53
N GLY A 108 -4.82 7.49 4.05
CA GLY A 108 -4.48 7.84 5.44
C GLY A 108 -4.90 6.80 6.48
N PHE A 109 -5.31 5.60 6.03
CA PHE A 109 -5.66 4.47 6.89
C PHE A 109 -4.44 3.56 7.13
N ALA A 110 -4.48 2.81 8.23
CA ALA A 110 -3.50 1.76 8.47
C ALA A 110 -3.62 0.69 7.37
N PHE A 111 -2.50 0.25 6.81
CA PHE A 111 -2.50 -0.78 5.78
C PHE A 111 -2.79 -2.14 6.43
N ALA A 112 -4.05 -2.56 6.32
CA ALA A 112 -4.51 -3.86 6.80
C ALA A 112 -4.25 -4.94 5.73
N GLY A 113 -3.03 -5.44 5.67
CA GLY A 113 -2.71 -6.60 4.84
C GLY A 113 -1.24 -6.91 4.66
N LYS A 114 -0.98 -7.84 3.73
CA LYS A 114 0.34 -8.29 3.29
C LYS A 114 0.50 -7.99 1.79
N LEU A 115 1.60 -7.37 1.39
CA LEU A 115 2.07 -7.37 0.00
C LEU A 115 3.32 -8.25 -0.07
N SER A 116 3.58 -8.89 -1.22
CA SER A 116 4.85 -9.54 -1.50
C SER A 116 5.32 -9.33 -2.93
N ALA A 117 6.60 -9.58 -3.18
CA ALA A 117 7.18 -9.68 -4.51
C ALA A 117 8.40 -10.61 -4.46
N PRO A 118 8.61 -11.48 -5.46
CA PRO A 118 9.84 -12.29 -5.51
C PRO A 118 11.02 -11.40 -5.87
N VAL A 119 12.18 -11.59 -5.22
CA VAL A 119 13.42 -10.89 -5.57
C VAL A 119 13.84 -11.27 -6.99
N GLU A 120 13.77 -10.32 -7.93
CA GLU A 120 14.18 -10.57 -9.31
C GLU A 120 15.71 -10.44 -9.47
N SER A 121 16.25 -9.30 -9.02
CA SER A 121 17.67 -8.99 -9.11
C SER A 121 18.11 -8.10 -7.96
N VAL A 122 19.22 -8.45 -7.32
CA VAL A 122 19.85 -7.63 -6.26
C VAL A 122 20.39 -6.29 -6.79
N SER A 123 20.55 -6.14 -8.11
CA SER A 123 21.01 -4.90 -8.75
C SER A 123 19.89 -3.94 -9.16
N GLN A 124 18.62 -4.28 -8.92
CA GLN A 124 17.46 -3.48 -9.29
C GLN A 124 16.56 -3.22 -8.09
N ALA A 125 15.92 -2.05 -8.06
CA ALA A 125 14.93 -1.73 -7.06
C ALA A 125 13.68 -2.60 -7.26
N GLN A 126 13.25 -3.28 -6.21
CA GLN A 126 12.07 -4.16 -6.22
C GLN A 126 10.79 -3.32 -6.02
N VAL A 127 9.69 -3.73 -6.63
CA VAL A 127 8.40 -3.00 -6.57
C VAL A 127 7.34 -3.93 -5.98
N VAL A 128 7.02 -3.73 -4.71
CA VAL A 128 6.12 -4.58 -3.92
C VAL A 128 4.70 -4.01 -3.98
N THR A 129 3.80 -4.71 -4.67
CA THR A 129 2.45 -4.23 -5.01
C THR A 129 1.45 -5.37 -4.94
N PRO A 130 0.13 -5.08 -4.92
CA PRO A 130 -0.90 -6.12 -5.05
C PRO A 130 -0.71 -7.02 -6.28
N MET A 131 -0.15 -6.48 -7.38
CA MET A 131 0.06 -7.23 -8.62
C MET A 131 1.31 -8.12 -8.56
N THR A 132 2.41 -7.64 -7.97
CA THR A 132 3.60 -8.49 -7.73
C THR A 132 3.37 -9.51 -6.62
N THR A 133 2.40 -9.29 -5.73
CA THR A 133 1.91 -10.28 -4.76
C THR A 133 1.25 -11.48 -5.45
N LEU A 134 0.54 -11.25 -6.57
CA LEU A 134 0.02 -12.33 -7.41
C LEU A 134 1.15 -13.10 -8.13
N VAL A 135 2.20 -12.40 -8.58
CA VAL A 135 3.38 -13.03 -9.21
C VAL A 135 4.05 -13.98 -8.23
N ASP A 136 4.31 -13.51 -7.00
CA ASP A 136 4.85 -14.33 -5.91
C ASP A 136 3.96 -15.55 -5.63
N ALA A 137 2.66 -15.35 -5.46
CA ALA A 137 1.71 -16.42 -5.21
C ALA A 137 1.56 -17.41 -6.37
N MET A 138 1.82 -17.01 -7.63
CA MET A 138 1.86 -17.95 -8.77
C MET A 138 3.10 -18.85 -8.72
N VAL A 139 4.26 -18.31 -8.35
CA VAL A 139 5.50 -19.08 -8.18
C VAL A 139 5.39 -20.01 -6.96
N ALA A 140 4.96 -19.49 -5.81
CA ALA A 140 4.81 -20.23 -4.56
C ALA A 140 3.78 -21.38 -4.61
N GLN A 141 2.90 -21.39 -5.61
CA GLN A 141 1.93 -22.47 -5.86
C GLN A 141 2.32 -23.39 -7.04
N GLY A 142 3.46 -23.14 -7.71
CA GLY A 142 3.83 -23.89 -8.93
C GLY A 142 2.87 -23.67 -10.11
N LEU A 143 2.14 -22.55 -10.15
CA LEU A 143 1.22 -22.19 -11.24
C LEU A 143 1.98 -21.60 -12.45
N ALA A 144 3.24 -21.25 -12.25
CA ALA A 144 4.24 -20.87 -13.24
C ALA A 144 5.57 -21.55 -12.90
N ALA A 145 6.41 -21.79 -13.91
CA ALA A 145 7.72 -22.42 -13.72
C ALA A 145 8.75 -21.51 -13.03
N ASP A 146 8.65 -20.20 -13.27
CA ASP A 146 9.58 -19.17 -12.80
C ASP A 146 8.88 -17.79 -12.69
N VAL A 147 9.61 -16.81 -12.15
CA VAL A 147 9.13 -15.42 -12.00
C VAL A 147 8.79 -14.75 -13.35
N PRO A 148 9.60 -14.87 -14.44
CA PRO A 148 9.22 -14.35 -15.75
C PRO A 148 7.90 -14.93 -16.29
N THR A 149 7.68 -16.23 -16.17
CA THR A 149 6.44 -16.90 -16.60
C THR A 149 5.25 -16.45 -15.76
N ALA A 150 5.43 -16.29 -14.44
CA ALA A 150 4.40 -15.75 -13.55
C ALA A 150 4.03 -14.30 -13.94
N LYS A 151 5.03 -13.43 -14.14
CA LYS A 151 4.83 -12.06 -14.62
C LYS A 151 4.07 -12.02 -15.93
N GLN A 152 4.46 -12.82 -16.93
CA GLN A 152 3.78 -12.87 -18.22
C GLN A 152 2.30 -13.25 -18.07
N LYS A 153 1.98 -14.24 -17.22
CA LYS A 153 0.60 -14.67 -16.96
C LYS A 153 -0.23 -13.60 -16.23
N VAL A 154 0.30 -13.01 -15.14
CA VAL A 154 -0.38 -11.93 -14.41
C VAL A 154 -0.62 -10.73 -15.32
N ALA A 155 0.39 -10.32 -16.10
CA ALA A 155 0.30 -9.18 -17.00
C ALA A 155 -0.78 -9.41 -18.07
N SER A 156 -0.72 -10.54 -18.78
CA SER A 156 -1.69 -10.88 -19.81
C SER A 156 -3.12 -11.03 -19.28
N ALA A 157 -3.31 -11.59 -18.09
CA ALA A 157 -4.63 -11.71 -17.47
C ALA A 157 -5.22 -10.35 -17.02
N LEU A 158 -4.39 -9.41 -16.57
CA LEU A 158 -4.82 -8.07 -16.14
C LEU A 158 -4.82 -7.02 -17.27
N GLY A 159 -4.52 -7.41 -18.51
CA GLY A 159 -4.44 -6.50 -19.66
C GLY A 159 -3.25 -5.53 -19.61
N LEU A 160 -2.18 -5.89 -18.91
CA LEU A 160 -0.96 -5.10 -18.71
C LEU A 160 0.23 -5.72 -19.47
N THR A 161 1.33 -4.97 -19.59
CA THR A 161 2.64 -5.50 -19.96
C THR A 161 3.45 -5.92 -18.74
N VAL A 162 4.51 -6.71 -18.95
CA VAL A 162 5.44 -7.11 -17.86
C VAL A 162 6.13 -5.89 -17.24
N ASP A 163 6.49 -4.89 -18.03
CA ASP A 163 7.08 -3.64 -17.54
C ASP A 163 6.09 -2.83 -16.70
N GLN A 164 4.80 -2.87 -17.03
CA GLN A 164 3.74 -2.20 -16.25
C GLN A 164 3.49 -2.87 -14.89
N LEU A 165 3.76 -4.19 -14.74
CA LEU A 165 3.75 -4.83 -13.41
C LEU A 165 4.93 -4.41 -12.54
N ALA A 166 6.06 -4.07 -13.15
CA ALA A 166 7.27 -3.61 -12.45
C ALA A 166 7.31 -2.08 -12.27
N ALA A 167 6.31 -1.35 -12.78
CA ALA A 167 6.18 0.08 -12.58
C ALA A 167 5.58 0.40 -11.21
N ASP A 168 6.05 1.48 -10.60
CA ASP A 168 5.41 2.11 -9.45
C ASP A 168 4.01 2.63 -9.86
N PRO A 169 2.91 2.06 -9.32
CA PRO A 169 1.55 2.44 -9.73
C PRO A 169 1.22 3.91 -9.45
N VAL A 170 1.75 4.50 -8.37
CA VAL A 170 1.49 5.89 -7.98
C VAL A 170 2.25 6.84 -8.90
N ALA A 171 3.53 6.56 -9.17
CA ALA A 171 4.30 7.33 -10.15
C ALA A 171 3.74 7.22 -11.57
N ALA A 172 3.11 6.08 -11.91
CA ALA A 172 2.52 5.84 -13.21
C ALA A 172 1.21 6.61 -13.48
N ILE A 173 0.52 7.16 -12.46
CA ILE A 173 -0.81 7.80 -12.61
C ILE A 173 -0.86 8.82 -13.75
N ALA A 174 0.19 9.62 -13.94
CA ALA A 174 0.22 10.67 -14.95
C ALA A 174 0.25 10.15 -16.41
N ASN A 175 0.78 8.94 -16.63
CA ASN A 175 1.04 8.39 -17.96
C ASN A 175 0.20 7.15 -18.27
N ASN A 176 -0.06 6.31 -17.27
CA ASN A 176 -0.80 5.05 -17.36
C ASN A 176 -1.65 4.83 -16.09
N PRO A 177 -2.70 5.64 -15.85
CA PRO A 177 -3.54 5.52 -14.64
C PRO A 177 -4.28 4.19 -14.52
N GLY A 178 -4.34 3.40 -15.61
CA GLY A 178 -4.81 2.02 -15.59
C GLY A 178 -4.08 1.16 -14.55
N ILE A 179 -2.75 1.31 -14.44
CA ILE A 179 -1.90 0.53 -13.51
C ILE A 179 -2.34 0.79 -12.06
N TYR A 180 -2.51 2.06 -11.68
CA TYR A 180 -3.02 2.45 -10.37
C TYR A 180 -4.42 1.90 -10.11
N THR A 181 -5.37 2.09 -11.04
CA THR A 181 -6.75 1.60 -10.86
C THR A 181 -6.81 0.08 -10.69
N THR A 182 -5.97 -0.68 -11.42
CA THR A 182 -5.88 -2.13 -11.30
C THR A 182 -5.29 -2.55 -9.95
N ALA A 183 -4.20 -1.91 -9.50
CA ALA A 183 -3.57 -2.22 -8.21
C ALA A 183 -4.53 -2.00 -7.03
N VAL A 184 -5.17 -0.83 -6.94
CA VAL A 184 -6.06 -0.52 -5.80
C VAL A 184 -7.35 -1.35 -5.82
N ALA A 185 -7.91 -1.65 -7.00
CA ALA A 185 -9.08 -2.53 -7.14
C ALA A 185 -8.76 -3.96 -6.72
N LEU A 186 -7.58 -4.46 -7.07
CA LEU A 186 -7.11 -5.77 -6.67
C LEU A 186 -6.95 -5.85 -5.14
N GLN A 187 -6.29 -4.87 -4.51
CA GLN A 187 -6.06 -4.86 -3.07
C GLN A 187 -7.34 -4.79 -2.25
N ARG A 188 -8.26 -3.87 -2.61
CA ARG A 188 -9.54 -3.71 -1.89
C ARG A 188 -10.42 -4.95 -2.04
N SER A 189 -10.34 -5.64 -3.18
CA SER A 189 -11.03 -6.92 -3.38
C SER A 189 -10.44 -8.03 -2.51
N ILE A 190 -9.11 -8.12 -2.42
CA ILE A 190 -8.41 -9.09 -1.54
C ILE A 190 -8.82 -8.88 -0.09
N GLN A 191 -8.77 -7.63 0.41
CA GLN A 191 -9.14 -7.28 1.78
C GLN A 191 -10.59 -7.64 2.10
N MET A 192 -11.53 -7.24 1.24
CA MET A 192 -12.96 -7.49 1.47
C MET A 192 -13.30 -8.98 1.41
N LEU A 193 -12.73 -9.73 0.46
CA LEU A 193 -12.91 -11.18 0.36
C LEU A 193 -12.27 -11.93 1.52
N ALA A 194 -11.11 -11.48 2.01
CA ALA A 194 -10.45 -12.06 3.16
C ALA A 194 -11.31 -11.89 4.42
N SER A 195 -11.84 -10.68 4.65
CA SER A 195 -12.81 -10.41 5.72
C SER A 195 -14.07 -11.26 5.60
N ALA A 196 -14.66 -11.36 4.40
CA ALA A 196 -15.87 -12.14 4.14
C ALA A 196 -15.69 -13.65 4.29
N ASN A 197 -14.46 -14.16 4.22
CA ASN A 197 -14.15 -15.60 4.28
C ASN A 197 -13.24 -15.94 5.48
N ALA A 198 -13.12 -15.05 6.47
CA ALA A 198 -12.28 -15.26 7.64
C ALA A 198 -12.70 -16.50 8.44
N ARG A 199 -11.74 -17.35 8.81
CA ARG A 199 -12.01 -18.56 9.61
C ARG A 199 -11.73 -18.30 11.09
N THR A 200 -12.47 -18.98 11.95
CA THR A 200 -12.26 -18.92 13.40
C THR A 200 -10.85 -19.39 13.75
N GLY A 201 -10.08 -18.54 14.45
CA GLY A 201 -8.70 -18.83 14.86
C GLY A 201 -7.62 -18.53 13.83
N GLU A 202 -8.00 -18.03 12.63
CA GLU A 202 -7.08 -17.64 11.57
C GLU A 202 -6.66 -16.17 11.69
N ALA A 203 -5.39 -15.87 11.41
CA ALA A 203 -4.89 -14.51 11.34
C ALA A 203 -5.25 -13.81 10.02
N SER A 204 -5.33 -12.47 10.05
CA SER A 204 -5.73 -11.66 8.88
C SER A 204 -4.88 -11.94 7.63
N HIS A 205 -3.56 -12.17 7.82
CA HIS A 205 -2.64 -12.44 6.71
C HIS A 205 -2.90 -13.80 6.04
N GLU A 206 -3.17 -14.86 6.79
CA GLU A 206 -3.50 -16.19 6.24
C GLU A 206 -4.79 -16.11 5.42
N SER A 207 -5.79 -15.40 5.95
CA SER A 207 -7.07 -15.16 5.29
C SER A 207 -6.90 -14.45 3.94
N GLN A 208 -6.03 -13.44 3.86
CA GLN A 208 -5.67 -12.76 2.63
C GLN A 208 -4.85 -13.65 1.69
N GLU A 209 -3.87 -14.39 2.20
CA GLU A 209 -3.03 -15.26 1.38
C GLU A 209 -3.85 -16.29 0.61
N ARG A 210 -4.86 -16.90 1.22
CA ARG A 210 -5.78 -17.81 0.51
C ARG A 210 -6.53 -17.12 -0.63
N VAL A 211 -6.94 -15.86 -0.47
CA VAL A 211 -7.63 -15.09 -1.52
C VAL A 211 -6.67 -14.79 -2.66
N VAL A 212 -5.43 -14.38 -2.35
CA VAL A 212 -4.36 -14.21 -3.34
C VAL A 212 -4.06 -15.53 -4.06
N ARG A 213 -3.99 -16.65 -3.33
CA ARG A 213 -3.78 -17.99 -3.91
C ARG A 213 -4.92 -18.40 -4.86
N ALA A 214 -6.17 -18.11 -4.49
CA ALA A 214 -7.34 -18.33 -5.34
C ALA A 214 -7.33 -17.44 -6.59
N LEU A 215 -6.95 -16.16 -6.46
CA LEU A 215 -6.76 -15.23 -7.58
C LEU A 215 -5.66 -15.68 -8.54
N ALA A 216 -4.51 -16.11 -8.03
CA ALA A 216 -3.42 -16.67 -8.82
C ALA A 216 -3.86 -17.95 -9.57
N THR A 217 -4.70 -18.79 -8.94
CA THR A 217 -5.32 -19.96 -9.58
C THR A 217 -6.29 -19.55 -10.69
N ALA A 218 -7.10 -18.51 -10.47
CA ALA A 218 -8.00 -17.96 -11.49
C ALA A 218 -7.23 -17.36 -12.67
N ILE A 219 -6.13 -16.64 -12.42
CA ILE A 219 -5.21 -16.08 -13.42
C ILE A 219 -4.58 -17.15 -14.29
N ARG A 220 -4.13 -18.28 -13.70
CA ARG A 220 -3.57 -19.41 -14.48
C ARG A 220 -4.55 -19.91 -15.55
N SER A 221 -5.85 -19.83 -15.28
CA SER A 221 -6.92 -20.28 -16.15
C SER A 221 -7.38 -19.23 -17.18
N GLN A 222 -6.89 -17.98 -17.11
CA GLN A 222 -7.26 -16.95 -18.08
C GLN A 222 -6.49 -17.12 -19.41
N THR A 223 -7.21 -17.01 -20.52
CA THR A 223 -6.66 -17.03 -21.88
C THR A 223 -6.70 -15.66 -22.56
N SER A 224 -7.33 -14.67 -21.94
CA SER A 224 -7.47 -13.29 -22.41
C SER A 224 -7.43 -12.33 -21.22
N ALA A 225 -7.22 -11.04 -21.49
CA ALA A 225 -7.34 -10.00 -20.47
C ALA A 225 -8.76 -9.93 -19.90
N VAL A 226 -8.86 -9.71 -18.59
CA VAL A 226 -10.10 -9.53 -17.82
C VAL A 226 -9.93 -8.36 -16.85
N ASP A 227 -11.01 -7.62 -16.59
CA ASP A 227 -11.03 -6.62 -15.53
C ASP A 227 -10.94 -7.30 -14.15
N VAL A 228 -10.38 -6.60 -13.15
CA VAL A 228 -10.30 -7.12 -11.76
C VAL A 228 -11.68 -7.54 -11.24
N SER A 229 -12.74 -6.81 -11.58
CA SER A 229 -14.11 -7.15 -11.19
C SER A 229 -14.60 -8.46 -11.79
N GLN A 230 -14.23 -8.76 -13.04
CA GLN A 230 -14.53 -10.05 -13.68
C GLN A 230 -13.70 -11.17 -13.05
N LEU A 231 -12.42 -10.92 -12.78
CA LEU A 231 -11.53 -11.90 -12.15
C LEU A 231 -12.05 -12.33 -10.76
N VAL A 232 -12.40 -11.37 -9.88
CA VAL A 232 -12.90 -11.68 -8.53
C VAL A 232 -14.26 -12.36 -8.53
N ALA A 233 -15.09 -12.12 -9.56
CA ALA A 233 -16.38 -12.79 -9.75
C ALA A 233 -16.22 -14.30 -10.00
N THR A 234 -15.09 -14.74 -10.57
CA THR A 234 -14.83 -16.17 -10.83
C THR A 234 -14.42 -16.96 -9.58
N LEU A 235 -14.17 -16.30 -8.45
CA LEU A 235 -13.65 -16.95 -7.26
C LEU A 235 -14.76 -17.74 -6.53
N PRO A 236 -14.50 -19.01 -6.13
CA PRO A 236 -15.43 -19.83 -5.35
C PRO A 236 -15.39 -19.43 -3.85
N LEU A 237 -15.64 -18.15 -3.57
CA LEU A 237 -15.59 -17.54 -2.24
C LEU A 237 -16.92 -16.88 -1.90
N GLN A 238 -17.21 -16.75 -0.60
CA GLN A 238 -18.35 -15.95 -0.14
C GLN A 238 -18.15 -14.48 -0.54
N SER A 239 -19.26 -13.81 -0.86
CA SER A 239 -19.30 -12.40 -1.26
C SER A 239 -18.53 -12.05 -2.55
N SER A 240 -18.23 -13.00 -3.45
CA SER A 240 -17.58 -12.72 -4.74
C SER A 240 -18.35 -11.73 -5.63
N ALA A 241 -19.69 -11.79 -5.63
CA ALA A 241 -20.54 -10.80 -6.31
C ALA A 241 -20.38 -9.39 -5.72
N ALA A 242 -20.32 -9.25 -4.39
CA ALA A 242 -20.06 -7.97 -3.73
C ALA A 242 -18.63 -7.46 -4.00
N ALA A 243 -17.66 -8.37 -4.15
CA ALA A 243 -16.29 -8.03 -4.55
C ALA A 243 -16.24 -7.51 -5.99
N GLN A 244 -17.00 -8.12 -6.91
CA GLN A 244 -17.18 -7.64 -8.29
C GLN A 244 -17.79 -6.24 -8.32
N GLU A 245 -18.85 -5.99 -7.53
CA GLU A 245 -19.46 -4.66 -7.40
C GLU A 245 -18.45 -3.64 -6.84
N LEU A 246 -17.74 -3.97 -5.76
CA LEU A 246 -16.72 -3.10 -5.15
C LEU A 246 -15.59 -2.78 -6.12
N ALA A 247 -15.02 -3.79 -6.79
CA ALA A 247 -13.95 -3.63 -7.77
C ALA A 247 -14.39 -2.75 -8.96
N SER A 248 -15.63 -2.91 -9.43
CA SER A 248 -16.20 -2.10 -10.51
C SER A 248 -16.41 -0.65 -10.06
N ALA A 249 -17.04 -0.46 -8.89
CA ALA A 249 -17.30 0.87 -8.34
C ALA A 249 -16.00 1.62 -8.04
N LEU A 250 -15.00 0.96 -7.46
CA LEU A 250 -13.70 1.55 -7.19
C LEU A 250 -12.96 1.93 -8.49
N SER A 251 -12.85 0.99 -9.45
CA SER A 251 -12.16 1.24 -10.72
C SER A 251 -12.76 2.43 -11.46
N ASN A 252 -14.09 2.53 -11.50
CA ASN A 252 -14.81 3.65 -12.10
C ASN A 252 -14.59 4.96 -11.33
N SER A 253 -14.78 4.97 -10.01
CA SER A 253 -14.67 6.20 -9.22
C SER A 253 -13.24 6.75 -9.17
N VAL A 254 -12.24 5.88 -9.07
CA VAL A 254 -10.82 6.27 -9.09
C VAL A 254 -10.44 6.80 -10.47
N ARG A 255 -10.88 6.13 -11.56
CA ARG A 255 -10.65 6.59 -12.95
C ARG A 255 -11.31 7.95 -13.23
N THR A 256 -12.57 8.14 -12.82
CA THR A 256 -13.25 9.45 -12.89
C THR A 256 -12.54 10.48 -12.00
N GLY A 257 -12.02 10.09 -10.84
CA GLY A 257 -11.20 10.93 -9.95
C GLY A 257 -9.93 11.44 -10.61
N VAL A 258 -9.14 10.55 -11.24
CA VAL A 258 -7.97 10.92 -12.04
C VAL A 258 -8.36 11.92 -13.14
N ASN A 259 -9.42 11.61 -13.90
CA ASN A 259 -9.85 12.43 -15.03
C ASN A 259 -10.37 13.82 -14.60
N SER A 260 -10.97 13.96 -13.42
CA SER A 260 -11.59 15.22 -12.97
C SER A 260 -10.77 16.00 -11.94
N GLY A 261 -9.62 15.49 -11.49
CA GLY A 261 -8.80 16.15 -10.46
C GLY A 261 -7.42 15.53 -10.23
N GLY A 262 -6.89 14.77 -11.18
CA GLY A 262 -5.58 14.13 -11.05
C GLY A 262 -5.48 13.19 -9.85
N HIS A 263 -4.30 13.10 -9.27
CA HIS A 263 -4.04 12.19 -8.15
C HIS A 263 -4.91 12.52 -6.92
N ASP A 264 -5.08 13.79 -6.56
CA ASP A 264 -5.96 14.18 -5.43
C ASP A 264 -7.42 13.77 -5.65
N GLY A 265 -7.86 13.82 -6.91
CA GLY A 265 -9.16 13.29 -7.32
C GLY A 265 -9.29 11.79 -7.17
N ALA A 266 -8.23 11.05 -7.49
CA ALA A 266 -8.13 9.61 -7.29
C ALA A 266 -8.15 9.24 -5.79
N LYS A 267 -7.35 9.92 -4.97
CA LYS A 267 -7.28 9.75 -3.50
C LYS A 267 -8.64 9.97 -2.83
N ALA A 268 -9.36 11.03 -3.19
CA ALA A 268 -10.67 11.30 -2.63
C ALA A 268 -11.70 10.19 -2.94
N ALA A 269 -11.70 9.67 -4.17
CA ALA A 269 -12.55 8.55 -4.56
C ALA A 269 -12.15 7.24 -3.85
N LEU A 270 -10.84 6.93 -3.83
CA LEU A 270 -10.28 5.75 -3.16
C LEU A 270 -10.63 5.74 -1.67
N LYS A 271 -10.36 6.84 -0.97
CA LYS A 271 -10.67 6.98 0.46
C LYS A 271 -12.15 6.77 0.77
N ALA A 272 -13.05 7.36 -0.02
CA ALA A 272 -14.48 7.19 0.20
C ALA A 272 -14.94 5.73 -0.02
N MET A 273 -14.43 5.06 -1.05
CA MET A 273 -14.71 3.65 -1.29
C MET A 273 -14.09 2.73 -0.22
N ASP A 274 -12.92 3.09 0.33
CA ASP A 274 -12.32 2.37 1.46
C ASP A 274 -13.12 2.54 2.75
N GLU A 275 -13.73 3.70 2.98
CA GLU A 275 -14.69 3.89 4.09
C GLU A 275 -15.94 3.02 3.90
N VAL A 276 -16.46 2.88 2.67
CA VAL A 276 -17.57 1.94 2.35
C VAL A 276 -17.15 0.49 2.56
N ARG A 277 -15.98 0.07 2.08
CA ARG A 277 -15.43 -1.28 2.28
C ARG A 277 -15.24 -1.60 3.76
N THR A 278 -14.53 -0.74 4.49
CA THR A 278 -14.30 -0.88 5.94
C THR A 278 -15.62 -0.96 6.70
N ARG A 279 -16.66 -0.26 6.21
CA ARG A 279 -18.00 -0.34 6.78
C ARG A 279 -18.68 -1.69 6.53
N MET A 280 -18.62 -2.21 5.29
CA MET A 280 -19.14 -3.55 4.96
C MET A 280 -18.51 -4.63 5.85
N GLU A 281 -17.19 -4.56 6.03
CA GLU A 281 -16.41 -5.48 6.88
C GLU A 281 -16.82 -5.35 8.36
N SER A 282 -16.92 -4.11 8.89
CA SER A 282 -17.26 -3.86 10.29
C SER A 282 -18.70 -4.21 10.67
N ASP A 283 -19.64 -4.13 9.73
CA ASP A 283 -21.03 -4.53 9.94
C ASP A 283 -21.27 -6.03 9.62
N HIS A 284 -20.26 -6.71 9.04
CA HIS A 284 -20.40 -8.01 8.36
C HIS A 284 -21.54 -8.05 7.32
N ASP A 285 -21.82 -6.90 6.69
CA ASP A 285 -22.86 -6.71 5.67
C ASP A 285 -22.22 -6.24 4.36
N TYR A 286 -21.90 -7.20 3.49
CA TYR A 286 -21.21 -6.98 2.22
C TYR A 286 -22.14 -6.40 1.13
N SER A 287 -22.73 -5.24 1.40
CA SER A 287 -23.55 -4.45 0.48
C SER A 287 -23.09 -3.00 0.45
N LEU A 288 -22.49 -2.59 -0.68
CA LEU A 288 -22.05 -1.21 -0.94
C LEU A 288 -23.15 -0.20 -0.61
N ALA A 289 -24.36 -0.43 -1.14
CA ALA A 289 -25.51 0.45 -0.98
C ALA A 289 -25.92 0.63 0.49
N ARG A 290 -25.94 -0.44 1.30
CA ARG A 290 -26.30 -0.35 2.73
C ARG A 290 -25.20 0.34 3.53
N ALA A 291 -23.94 -0.05 3.34
CA ALA A 291 -22.79 0.56 4.00
C ALA A 291 -22.69 2.07 3.70
N ALA A 292 -22.80 2.47 2.43
CA ALA A 292 -22.76 3.86 2.00
C ALA A 292 -23.91 4.70 2.60
N ASN A 293 -25.14 4.16 2.62
CA ASN A 293 -26.28 4.83 3.26
C ASN A 293 -26.09 5.02 4.77
N LYS A 294 -25.45 4.06 5.44
CA LYS A 294 -25.18 4.14 6.88
C LYS A 294 -24.11 5.19 7.19
N ILE A 295 -23.05 5.27 6.39
CA ILE A 295 -22.06 6.36 6.43
C ILE A 295 -22.72 7.73 6.21
N ASP A 296 -23.56 7.87 5.18
CA ASP A 296 -24.28 9.12 4.91
C ASP A 296 -25.19 9.52 6.07
N SER A 297 -25.86 8.55 6.70
CA SER A 297 -26.76 8.79 7.85
C SER A 297 -25.99 9.25 9.08
N GLU A 298 -24.89 8.56 9.43
CA GLU A 298 -24.02 8.91 10.56
C GLU A 298 -23.32 10.27 10.40
N ARG A 299 -23.10 10.71 9.15
CA ARG A 299 -22.55 12.03 8.83
C ARG A 299 -23.61 13.14 8.72
N GLY A 300 -24.87 12.85 9.03
CA GLY A 300 -25.98 13.81 8.91
C GLY A 300 -26.26 14.24 7.45
N LYS A 301 -25.91 13.40 6.48
CA LYS A 301 -26.07 13.63 5.03
C LYS A 301 -27.20 12.80 4.43
N SER A 302 -28.19 12.40 5.22
CA SER A 302 -29.33 11.55 4.82
C SER A 302 -30.18 12.10 3.66
N THR A 303 -30.16 13.41 3.38
CA THR A 303 -30.80 14.00 2.19
C THR A 303 -29.88 13.98 0.97
N SER A 304 -28.63 14.44 1.10
CA SER A 304 -27.69 14.58 -0.03
C SER A 304 -27.06 13.24 -0.46
N ARG A 305 -26.95 12.29 0.46
CA ARG A 305 -26.48 10.90 0.27
C ARG A 305 -25.25 10.74 -0.65
N PRO A 306 -24.16 11.50 -0.42
CA PRO A 306 -22.99 11.52 -1.31
C PRO A 306 -22.28 10.18 -1.44
N TYR A 307 -22.17 9.37 -0.37
CA TYR A 307 -21.53 8.06 -0.44
C TYR A 307 -22.40 7.09 -1.24
N TYR A 308 -23.71 7.08 -0.99
CA TYR A 308 -24.64 6.25 -1.76
C TYR A 308 -24.71 6.67 -3.23
N GLN A 309 -24.68 7.97 -3.53
CA GLN A 309 -24.61 8.45 -4.92
C GLN A 309 -23.32 7.98 -5.62
N LEU A 310 -22.19 7.94 -4.92
CA LEU A 310 -20.95 7.37 -5.44
C LEU A 310 -21.09 5.87 -5.75
N THR A 311 -21.71 5.07 -4.85
CA THR A 311 -21.89 3.63 -5.11
C THR A 311 -22.91 3.35 -6.22
N GLN A 312 -23.96 4.17 -6.35
CA GLN A 312 -24.97 3.99 -7.41
C GLN A 312 -24.50 4.45 -8.80
N ASN A 313 -23.60 5.44 -8.89
CA ASN A 313 -23.07 5.92 -10.17
C ASN A 313 -21.60 6.35 -10.01
N SER A 314 -20.73 5.36 -9.84
CA SER A 314 -19.30 5.52 -9.60
C SER A 314 -18.55 6.26 -10.71
N SER A 315 -19.04 6.21 -11.95
CA SER A 315 -18.48 6.95 -13.09
C SER A 315 -18.86 8.44 -13.11
N SER A 316 -19.79 8.89 -12.26
CA SER A 316 -20.28 10.27 -12.24
C SER A 316 -19.24 11.25 -11.70
N THR A 317 -18.76 12.15 -12.57
CA THR A 317 -17.91 13.29 -12.20
C THR A 317 -18.52 14.12 -11.08
N THR A 318 -19.85 14.30 -11.07
CA THR A 318 -20.55 15.06 -10.02
C THR A 318 -20.51 14.34 -8.67
N ALA A 319 -20.69 13.02 -8.64
CA ALA A 319 -20.61 12.25 -7.41
C ALA A 319 -19.18 12.27 -6.83
N VAL A 320 -18.17 12.00 -7.68
CA VAL A 320 -16.75 12.04 -7.30
C VAL A 320 -16.31 13.43 -6.82
N ASN A 321 -16.72 14.50 -7.50
CA ASN A 321 -16.42 15.87 -7.07
C ASN A 321 -17.14 16.24 -5.75
N THR A 322 -18.36 15.75 -5.53
CA THR A 322 -19.08 15.96 -4.26
C THR A 322 -18.33 15.30 -3.10
N ILE A 323 -17.87 14.07 -3.29
CA ILE A 323 -17.02 13.34 -2.35
C ILE A 323 -15.70 14.08 -2.09
N ARG A 324 -15.02 14.55 -3.14
CA ARG A 324 -13.80 15.37 -3.01
C ARG A 324 -14.01 16.62 -2.17
N ASN A 325 -15.11 17.34 -2.37
CA ASN A 325 -15.41 18.55 -1.59
C ASN A 325 -15.67 18.24 -0.10
N ILE A 326 -16.27 17.08 0.20
CA ILE A 326 -16.43 16.58 1.57
C ILE A 326 -15.07 16.22 2.17
N SER A 327 -14.20 15.52 1.43
CA SER A 327 -12.87 15.12 1.88
C SER A 327 -11.88 16.30 2.03
N GLY A 328 -12.03 17.35 1.23
CA GLY A 328 -11.23 18.58 1.27
C GLY A 328 -11.65 19.57 2.35
N THR A 329 -12.81 19.37 2.97
CA THR A 329 -13.16 20.07 4.22
C THR A 329 -12.34 19.43 5.34
N ALA A 330 -11.48 20.20 6.00
CA ALA A 330 -10.47 19.71 6.95
C ALA A 330 -11.08 19.06 8.22
N GLY A 331 -11.59 17.85 8.07
CA GLY A 331 -11.98 16.92 9.12
C GLY A 331 -11.17 15.65 8.95
N THR A 332 -10.00 15.59 9.58
CA THR A 332 -9.20 14.37 9.76
C THR A 332 -9.87 13.42 10.76
N THR A 333 -11.13 13.07 10.48
CA THR A 333 -11.78 11.90 11.04
C THR A 333 -11.08 10.68 10.48
N ARG A 334 -9.92 10.33 11.06
CA ARG A 334 -9.29 9.03 10.91
C ARG A 334 -10.34 8.01 11.31
N THR A 335 -11.00 7.37 10.36
CA THR A 335 -11.86 6.22 10.65
C THR A 335 -10.97 5.14 11.22
N GLN A 336 -11.31 4.70 12.43
CA GLN A 336 -10.41 3.94 13.27
C GLN A 336 -10.67 2.44 13.12
N PRO A 337 -9.63 1.57 13.15
CA PRO A 337 -9.84 0.13 13.12
C PRO A 337 -10.66 -0.36 14.31
N THR A 338 -11.26 -1.54 14.12
CA THR A 338 -12.46 -2.06 14.80
C THR A 338 -12.38 -2.14 16.32
N ASN A 339 -11.19 -2.09 16.92
CA ASN A 339 -10.99 -2.00 18.36
C ASN A 339 -10.59 -0.58 18.80
N THR A 340 -11.54 0.35 18.77
CA THR A 340 -11.30 1.76 19.13
C THR A 340 -10.92 1.95 20.60
N ALA A 341 -11.43 1.10 21.50
CA ALA A 341 -11.03 1.09 22.90
C ALA A 341 -9.56 0.62 23.05
N GLY A 342 -9.22 -0.54 22.47
CA GLY A 342 -7.89 -1.15 22.53
C GLY A 342 -6.78 -0.22 22.07
N ARG A 343 -6.96 0.47 20.94
CA ARG A 343 -5.98 1.46 20.46
C ARG A 343 -5.86 2.69 21.37
N LEU A 344 -6.97 3.23 21.88
CA LEU A 344 -6.92 4.39 22.81
C LEU A 344 -6.21 4.04 24.12
N LEU A 345 -6.39 2.80 24.59
CA LEU A 345 -5.67 2.28 25.75
C LEU A 345 -4.18 2.05 25.40
N ALA A 346 -3.89 1.49 24.23
CA ALA A 346 -2.53 1.23 23.74
C ALA A 346 -1.73 2.49 23.37
N SER A 347 -2.37 3.61 23.03
CA SER A 347 -1.65 4.84 22.68
C SER A 347 -0.82 5.40 23.83
N ASN A 348 -1.17 5.08 25.09
CA ASN A 348 -0.36 5.41 26.25
C ASN A 348 0.95 4.61 26.31
N CYS A 349 0.97 3.40 25.76
CA CYS A 349 2.17 2.56 25.67
C CYS A 349 3.19 3.11 24.68
N PHE A 350 2.74 3.78 23.62
CA PHE A 350 3.58 4.26 22.51
C PHE A 350 4.56 5.37 22.89
N GLN A 351 4.34 6.04 24.03
CA GLN A 351 5.30 6.99 24.59
C GLN A 351 6.62 6.31 25.02
N CYS A 352 6.57 5.00 25.31
CA CYS A 352 7.70 4.17 25.72
C CYS A 352 8.08 3.11 24.67
N HIS A 353 7.11 2.59 23.90
CA HIS A 353 7.28 1.50 22.93
C HIS A 353 7.20 1.93 21.46
N GLY A 354 7.33 3.24 21.20
CA GLY A 354 7.23 3.82 19.86
C GLY A 354 5.82 3.79 19.26
N THR A 355 5.60 4.57 18.21
CA THR A 355 4.32 4.63 17.50
C THR A 355 3.93 3.27 16.95
N GLY A 356 2.77 2.74 17.33
CA GLY A 356 2.32 1.41 16.89
C GLY A 356 2.95 0.25 17.66
N GLY A 357 3.78 0.50 18.68
CA GLY A 357 4.36 -0.53 19.54
C GLY A 357 5.56 -1.26 18.93
N VAL A 358 6.25 -0.64 17.96
CA VAL A 358 7.34 -1.25 17.16
C VAL A 358 8.71 -0.60 17.41
N GLY A 359 8.97 -0.07 18.61
CA GLY A 359 10.28 0.51 18.95
C GLY A 359 10.40 0.99 20.40
N GLY A 360 11.20 2.03 20.64
CA GLY A 360 11.39 2.58 21.98
C GLY A 360 12.23 1.66 22.88
N PHE A 361 11.74 1.33 24.08
CA PHE A 361 12.42 0.39 24.97
C PHE A 361 12.42 -1.05 24.45
N ASP A 362 11.27 -1.50 23.91
CA ASP A 362 11.05 -2.85 23.40
C ASP A 362 9.86 -2.85 22.43
N SER A 363 9.88 -3.69 21.41
CA SER A 363 8.69 -3.95 20.58
C SER A 363 7.63 -4.73 21.38
N ILE A 364 6.38 -4.28 21.32
CA ILE A 364 5.20 -4.89 21.94
C ILE A 364 4.13 -5.31 20.93
N ARG A 365 4.27 -4.92 19.65
CA ARG A 365 3.38 -5.36 18.58
C ARG A 365 3.68 -6.81 18.21
N GLY A 366 2.63 -7.61 18.00
CA GLY A 366 2.73 -9.04 17.71
C GLY A 366 3.20 -9.93 18.87
N LYS A 367 3.44 -9.37 20.07
CA LYS A 367 3.83 -10.16 21.24
C LYS A 367 2.70 -11.05 21.75
N GLU A 368 3.10 -12.13 22.43
CA GLU A 368 2.17 -13.13 22.94
C GLU A 368 1.28 -12.59 24.06
N ALA A 369 0.01 -13.00 24.02
CA ALA A 369 -1.00 -12.53 24.95
C ALA A 369 -0.78 -13.05 26.40
N SER A 370 0.08 -14.06 26.57
CA SER A 370 0.54 -14.58 27.86
C SER A 370 1.57 -13.66 28.50
N GLU A 371 2.60 -13.22 27.74
CA GLU A 371 3.68 -12.35 28.21
C GLU A 371 3.14 -11.03 28.77
N VAL A 372 2.19 -10.40 28.08
CA VAL A 372 1.56 -9.14 28.52
C VAL A 372 0.71 -9.34 29.79
N ARG A 373 0.11 -10.53 29.98
CA ARG A 373 -0.67 -10.86 31.18
C ARG A 373 0.20 -11.29 32.36
N GLU A 374 1.42 -11.75 32.14
CA GLU A 374 2.35 -12.11 33.22
C GLU A 374 2.61 -10.90 34.14
N TYR A 375 2.74 -9.69 33.58
CA TYR A 375 2.88 -8.45 34.35
C TYR A 375 1.72 -8.13 35.30
N LEU A 376 0.50 -8.66 35.08
CA LEU A 376 -0.60 -8.54 36.05
C LEU A 376 -0.39 -9.41 37.30
N SER A 377 0.37 -10.51 37.18
CA SER A 377 0.66 -11.41 38.30
C SER A 377 1.83 -10.94 39.17
N GLN A 378 2.63 -9.99 38.67
CA GLN A 378 3.77 -9.41 39.37
C GLN A 378 3.34 -8.23 40.26
N SER A 379 4.11 -7.97 41.33
CA SER A 379 3.91 -6.81 42.18
C SER A 379 4.33 -5.52 41.48
N ALA A 380 3.65 -4.40 41.75
CA ALA A 380 3.89 -3.11 41.06
C ALA A 380 5.34 -2.59 41.17
N ASN A 381 6.10 -3.07 42.15
CA ASN A 381 7.50 -2.74 42.37
C ASN A 381 8.50 -3.71 41.67
N SER A 382 8.05 -4.76 40.98
CA SER A 382 8.94 -5.67 40.26
C SER A 382 9.54 -5.04 39.00
N SER A 383 8.74 -4.23 38.29
CA SER A 383 9.13 -3.56 37.05
C SER A 383 8.18 -2.41 36.74
N ILE A 384 8.65 -1.47 35.91
CA ILE A 384 7.81 -0.38 35.37
C ILE A 384 6.59 -0.92 34.59
N MET A 385 6.73 -2.07 33.93
CA MET A 385 5.64 -2.72 33.21
C MET A 385 4.60 -3.36 34.14
N ALA A 386 5.01 -3.93 35.27
CA ALA A 386 4.07 -4.40 36.30
C ALA A 386 3.26 -3.24 36.90
N ALA A 387 3.91 -2.10 37.19
CA ALA A 387 3.23 -0.89 37.64
C ALA A 387 2.20 -0.38 36.61
N HIS A 388 2.56 -0.34 35.33
CA HIS A 388 1.64 0.07 34.27
C HIS A 388 0.50 -0.94 34.02
N ALA A 389 0.78 -2.25 34.06
CA ALA A 389 -0.22 -3.30 33.85
C ALA A 389 -1.33 -3.25 34.90
N GLN A 390 -1.00 -2.99 36.18
CA GLN A 390 -1.97 -2.83 37.25
C GLN A 390 -2.87 -1.59 37.10
N GLY A 391 -2.51 -0.63 36.24
CA GLY A 391 -3.36 0.51 35.88
C GLY A 391 -4.55 0.17 34.97
N TYR A 392 -4.63 -1.07 34.46
CA TYR A 392 -5.68 -1.53 33.55
C TYR A 392 -6.45 -2.72 34.13
N THR A 393 -7.76 -2.75 33.90
CA THR A 393 -8.55 -3.97 34.14
C THR A 393 -8.19 -5.05 33.12
N THR A 394 -8.41 -6.33 33.46
CA THR A 394 -8.20 -7.47 32.53
C THR A 394 -8.91 -7.30 31.19
N ALA A 395 -10.11 -6.71 31.18
CA ALA A 395 -10.85 -6.42 29.95
C ALA A 395 -10.18 -5.33 29.09
N GLN A 396 -9.66 -4.27 29.71
CA GLN A 396 -8.89 -3.23 29.02
C GLN A 396 -7.56 -3.77 28.49
N LEU A 397 -6.86 -4.60 29.27
CA LEU A 397 -5.60 -5.22 28.83
C LEU A 397 -5.84 -6.17 27.66
N ASN A 398 -6.91 -6.98 27.69
CA ASN A 398 -7.32 -7.80 26.56
C ASN A 398 -7.64 -6.97 25.30
N ALA A 399 -8.25 -5.79 25.46
CA ALA A 399 -8.48 -4.88 24.34
C ALA A 399 -7.17 -4.29 23.78
N ILE A 400 -6.20 -3.94 24.63
CA ILE A 400 -4.85 -3.51 24.21
C ILE A 400 -4.17 -4.63 23.41
N ILE A 401 -4.11 -5.84 23.97
CA ILE A 401 -3.50 -7.03 23.34
C ILE A 401 -4.15 -7.31 21.98
N SER A 402 -5.48 -7.38 21.92
CA SER A 402 -6.24 -7.60 20.68
C SER A 402 -6.00 -6.52 19.62
N TYR A 403 -5.54 -5.33 20.00
CA TYR A 403 -5.12 -4.29 19.07
C TYR A 403 -3.64 -4.38 18.68
N LEU A 404 -2.74 -4.72 19.61
CA LEU A 404 -1.30 -4.91 19.32
C LEU A 404 -1.01 -6.19 18.51
N GLN A 405 -1.97 -7.11 18.42
CA GLN A 405 -1.93 -8.31 17.57
C GLN A 405 -2.51 -8.08 16.16
N GLN A 406 -2.92 -6.84 15.82
CA GLN A 406 -3.29 -6.40 14.46
C GLN A 406 -2.06 -5.79 13.76
#